data_AF-A0A161LBA0-F1
#
_entry.id   AF-A0A161LBA0-F1
#
_cell.length_a   1.000
_cell.length_b   1.000
_cell.length_c   1.000
_cell.angle_alpha   90.00
_cell.angle_beta   90.00
_cell.angle_gamma   90.00
#
_symmetry.space_group_name_H-M   'P 1'
#
loop_
_entity.id
_entity.type
_entity.pdbx_description
1 polymer ?
#
loop_
_entity_poly.entity_id
_entity_poly.type
_entity_poly.pdbx_seq_one_letter_code
_entity_poly.pdbx_strand_id
1 'polypeptide(L)'
;MPLALLLTLVGISLSALLVPVVVNQMTATRTASERVQALHAAQAGVDVAVGQIRAAADAAGNGLVERLPSCELAGSLFPEDGKDSPRYRVGITYYDAAGGDLGCAPTDVPATASIESTGTEAPDAAFAAGTAGTRTIKATYAFQTTNANIVGGAIPVAQPASPQLCMDAGPEASPKAGTLLQMQKCQPGASRQRFAYTEDLSLKLVGSETPETEGAPLGMCLDAGSPQKTGANVVFQPCKGRTPQQQWSLNDNSNFQGTGNGVTMNSFCFNLKNPGAPGGVVLGSCGTTLNRQVFRAQTGVGTGMAGAPTGQLVNFRQFSRCMDVTDFTVTRPYMIVWFCKQAPDGNVRWNQKWLFPKATPTGTTGRIRTVNDAGAGYCLRSPASTAANQYVTLAACTATGTLASNLTWTLYGSTGDYTTSYRIVDHYGNCLTPTDLDALQPDTHSDGTSKAKVAVCDSSELQKWNAPANLNRPLPLTDITEK
;
A
#
# COMPACT_ATOMS: atom_id res chain seq x y z
N MET A 1 -68.34 25.76 53.66
CA MET A 1 -68.46 25.80 52.19
C MET A 1 -67.41 26.66 51.46
N PRO A 2 -66.99 27.86 51.91
CA PRO A 2 -66.01 28.66 51.15
C PRO A 2 -64.58 28.05 51.11
N LEU A 3 -64.16 27.35 52.17
CA LEU A 3 -62.85 26.69 52.22
C LEU A 3 -62.72 25.52 51.21
N ALA A 4 -63.82 24.79 50.99
CA ALA A 4 -63.86 23.67 50.03
C ALA A 4 -63.79 24.16 48.58
N LEU A 5 -64.44 25.28 48.26
CA LEU A 5 -64.36 25.93 46.95
C LEU A 5 -62.96 26.48 46.64
N LEU A 6 -62.26 26.99 47.66
CA LEU A 6 -60.90 27.51 47.48
C LEU A 6 -59.88 26.37 47.27
N LEU A 7 -60.04 25.25 47.96
CA LEU A 7 -59.25 24.03 47.75
C LEU A 7 -59.46 23.42 46.36
N THR A 8 -60.70 23.38 45.85
CA THR A 8 -60.96 22.88 44.50
C THR A 8 -60.42 23.82 43.42
N LEU A 9 -60.52 25.14 43.61
CA LEU A 9 -59.93 26.12 42.68
C LEU A 9 -58.40 26.01 42.62
N VAL A 10 -57.74 25.91 43.78
CA VAL A 10 -56.27 25.72 43.84
C VAL A 10 -55.87 24.39 43.19
N GLY A 11 -56.59 23.30 43.49
CA GLY A 11 -56.34 21.98 42.89
C GLY A 11 -56.48 21.97 41.36
N ILE A 12 -57.50 22.64 40.81
CA ILE A 12 -57.69 22.77 39.36
C ILE A 12 -56.61 23.67 38.75
N SER A 13 -56.27 24.79 39.39
CA SER A 13 -55.25 25.72 38.87
C SER A 13 -53.84 25.10 38.85
N LEU A 14 -53.47 24.32 39.87
CA LEU A 14 -52.18 23.63 39.92
C LEU A 14 -52.13 22.49 38.89
N SER A 15 -53.25 21.75 38.72
CA SER A 15 -53.35 20.70 37.70
C SER A 15 -53.26 21.27 36.28
N ALA A 16 -53.89 22.42 36.03
CA ALA A 16 -53.84 23.09 34.74
C ALA A 16 -52.43 23.58 34.36
N LEU A 17 -51.59 23.91 35.35
CA LEU A 17 -50.20 24.32 35.12
C LEU A 17 -49.23 23.12 34.94
N LEU A 18 -49.50 21.99 35.59
CA LEU A 18 -48.64 20.81 35.52
C LEU A 18 -48.83 19.99 34.24
N VAL A 19 -50.04 19.95 33.68
CA VAL A 19 -50.33 19.16 32.47
C VAL A 19 -49.45 19.55 31.27
N PRO A 20 -49.29 20.84 30.90
CA PRO A 20 -48.41 21.23 29.79
C PRO A 20 -46.94 20.86 30.02
N VAL A 21 -46.45 20.92 31.27
CA VAL A 21 -45.06 20.56 31.61
C VAL A 21 -44.85 19.05 31.41
N VAL A 22 -45.78 18.22 31.87
CA VAL A 22 -45.70 16.76 31.71
C VAL A 22 -45.82 16.36 30.25
N VAL A 23 -46.74 16.97 29.50
CA VAL A 23 -46.88 16.71 28.05
C VAL A 23 -45.59 17.10 27.31
N ASN A 24 -45.01 18.26 27.59
CA ASN A 24 -43.75 18.68 26.96
C ASN A 24 -42.58 17.76 27.32
N GLN A 25 -42.49 17.29 28.57
CA GLN A 25 -41.47 16.33 28.99
C GLN A 25 -41.65 14.97 28.31
N MET A 26 -42.89 14.47 28.21
CA MET A 26 -43.19 13.23 27.50
C MET A 26 -42.87 13.32 26.02
N THR A 27 -43.24 14.41 25.35
CA THR A 27 -42.91 14.63 23.94
C THR A 27 -41.39 14.74 23.73
N ALA A 28 -40.68 15.51 24.55
CA ALA A 28 -39.23 15.63 24.45
C ALA A 28 -38.51 14.28 24.68
N THR A 29 -38.98 13.50 25.65
CA THR A 29 -38.44 12.16 25.95
C THR A 29 -38.70 11.20 24.80
N ARG A 30 -39.92 11.21 24.24
CA ARG A 30 -40.30 10.39 23.09
C ARG A 30 -39.44 10.75 21.87
N THR A 31 -39.30 12.02 21.53
CA THR A 31 -38.44 12.46 20.42
C THR A 31 -36.97 12.11 20.65
N ALA A 32 -36.47 12.19 21.89
CA ALA A 32 -35.11 11.77 22.21
C ALA A 32 -34.92 10.26 22.00
N SER A 33 -35.87 9.44 22.48
CA SER A 33 -35.88 7.99 22.24
C SER A 33 -35.92 7.67 20.75
N GLU A 34 -36.81 8.31 19.99
CA GLU A 34 -36.95 8.13 18.55
C GLU A 34 -35.65 8.43 17.81
N ARG A 35 -34.94 9.48 18.22
CA ARG A 35 -33.62 9.81 17.66
C ARG A 35 -32.58 8.75 17.96
N VAL A 36 -32.50 8.23 19.19
CA VAL A 36 -31.52 7.20 19.55
C VAL A 36 -31.80 5.90 18.78
N GLN A 37 -33.06 5.49 18.66
CA GLN A 37 -33.42 4.28 17.92
C GLN A 37 -33.13 4.41 16.43
N ALA A 38 -33.48 5.54 15.81
CA ALA A 38 -33.13 5.82 14.42
C ALA A 38 -31.61 5.83 14.20
N LEU A 39 -30.83 6.38 15.14
CA LEU A 39 -29.36 6.38 15.07
C LEU A 39 -28.80 4.96 15.19
N HIS A 40 -29.29 4.15 16.13
CA HIS A 40 -28.87 2.75 16.28
C HIS A 40 -29.20 1.93 15.03
N ALA A 41 -30.37 2.15 14.43
CA ALA A 41 -30.72 1.52 13.15
C ALA A 41 -29.76 1.94 12.03
N ALA A 42 -29.41 3.23 11.93
CA ALA A 42 -28.43 3.71 10.97
C ALA A 42 -27.04 3.06 11.20
N GLN A 43 -26.57 2.98 12.45
CA GLN A 43 -25.30 2.33 12.80
C GLN A 43 -25.30 0.86 12.40
N ALA A 44 -26.37 0.13 12.73
CA ALA A 44 -26.53 -1.27 12.34
C ALA A 44 -26.50 -1.46 10.82
N GLY A 45 -27.08 -0.54 10.05
CA GLY A 45 -26.98 -0.56 8.59
C GLY A 45 -25.53 -0.44 8.10
N VAL A 46 -24.73 0.47 8.68
CA VAL A 46 -23.29 0.58 8.36
C VAL A 46 -22.56 -0.71 8.70
N ASP A 47 -22.81 -1.29 9.88
CA ASP A 47 -22.17 -2.53 10.32
C ASP A 47 -22.51 -3.71 9.40
N VAL A 48 -23.78 -3.81 8.97
CA VAL A 48 -24.23 -4.83 8.01
C VAL A 48 -23.55 -4.65 6.65
N ALA A 49 -23.50 -3.42 6.13
CA ALA A 49 -22.84 -3.14 4.86
C ALA A 49 -21.35 -3.46 4.88
N VAL A 50 -20.63 -3.01 5.93
CA VAL A 50 -19.21 -3.33 6.13
C VAL A 50 -19.01 -4.84 6.30
N GLY A 51 -19.91 -5.52 7.03
CA GLY A 51 -19.90 -6.96 7.19
C GLY A 51 -20.03 -7.70 5.85
N GLN A 52 -20.96 -7.29 4.99
CA GLN A 52 -21.12 -7.86 3.66
C GLN A 52 -19.92 -7.57 2.74
N ILE A 53 -19.39 -6.35 2.76
CA ILE A 53 -18.17 -6.00 2.02
C ILE A 53 -16.99 -6.89 2.45
N ARG A 54 -16.81 -7.12 3.77
CA ARG A 54 -15.75 -8.00 4.29
C ARG A 54 -15.99 -9.48 3.98
N ALA A 55 -17.26 -9.90 3.88
CA ALA A 55 -17.63 -11.27 3.53
C ALA A 55 -17.51 -11.56 2.03
N ALA A 56 -17.34 -10.53 1.19
CA ALA A 56 -17.05 -10.64 -0.24
C ALA A 56 -15.60 -11.09 -0.47
N ALA A 57 -15.24 -12.26 0.07
CA ALA A 57 -13.92 -12.86 -0.05
C ALA A 57 -14.02 -14.37 -0.27
N ASP A 58 -12.98 -14.96 -0.85
CA ASP A 58 -12.83 -16.41 -1.00
C ASP A 58 -12.43 -17.09 0.33
N ALA A 59 -12.24 -18.42 0.31
CA ALA A 59 -11.83 -19.18 1.49
C ALA A 59 -10.42 -18.86 2.00
N ALA A 60 -9.58 -18.20 1.18
CA ALA A 60 -8.25 -17.75 1.54
C ALA A 60 -8.22 -16.29 2.03
N GLY A 61 -9.36 -15.59 2.00
CA GLY A 61 -9.49 -14.20 2.42
C GLY A 61 -9.18 -13.18 1.31
N ASN A 62 -9.08 -13.59 0.06
CA ASN A 62 -8.94 -12.66 -1.07
C ASN A 62 -10.30 -12.06 -1.43
N GLY A 63 -10.37 -10.74 -1.60
CA GLY A 63 -11.60 -10.07 -2.01
C GLY A 63 -12.06 -10.52 -3.40
N LEU A 64 -13.36 -10.77 -3.54
CA LEU A 64 -14.04 -11.13 -4.79
C LEU A 64 -15.00 -10.01 -5.17
N VAL A 65 -14.69 -9.28 -6.24
CA VAL A 65 -15.45 -8.10 -6.69
C VAL A 65 -16.89 -8.48 -7.02
N GLU A 66 -17.08 -9.64 -7.65
CA GLU A 66 -18.38 -10.20 -8.01
C GLU A 66 -19.26 -10.59 -6.81
N ARG A 67 -18.69 -10.61 -5.59
CA ARG A 67 -19.41 -10.88 -4.34
C ARG A 67 -19.65 -9.63 -3.51
N LEU A 68 -19.25 -8.46 -3.99
CA LEU A 68 -19.55 -7.20 -3.30
C LEU A 68 -21.06 -6.98 -3.25
N PRO A 69 -21.59 -6.41 -2.16
CA PRO A 69 -23.02 -6.20 -2.03
C PRO A 69 -23.55 -5.23 -3.09
N SER A 70 -24.86 -5.32 -3.35
CA SER A 70 -25.55 -4.30 -4.13
C SER A 70 -25.45 -2.94 -3.45
N CYS A 71 -25.58 -1.88 -4.25
CA CYS A 71 -25.46 -0.50 -3.77
C CYS A 71 -26.63 -0.03 -2.92
N GLU A 72 -27.65 -0.86 -2.76
CA GLU A 72 -28.73 -0.65 -1.83
C GLU A 72 -28.85 -1.89 -0.95
N LEU A 73 -28.88 -1.70 0.36
CA LEU A 73 -29.22 -2.70 1.36
C LEU A 73 -30.34 -2.15 2.24
N ALA A 74 -31.23 -3.02 2.70
CA ALA A 74 -32.25 -2.63 3.67
C ALA A 74 -32.49 -3.76 4.65
N GLY A 75 -32.87 -3.41 5.87
CA GLY A 75 -33.18 -4.38 6.91
C GLY A 75 -33.86 -3.76 8.11
N SER A 76 -34.17 -4.61 9.09
CA SER A 76 -34.78 -4.22 10.36
C SER A 76 -33.99 -4.81 11.52
N LEU A 77 -34.01 -4.11 12.64
CA LEU A 77 -33.56 -4.64 13.92
C LEU A 77 -34.64 -5.57 14.50
N PHE A 78 -34.28 -6.39 15.49
CA PHE A 78 -35.28 -7.20 16.18
C PHE A 78 -36.28 -6.29 16.91
N PRO A 79 -37.59 -6.61 16.85
CA PRO A 79 -38.57 -5.89 17.64
C PRO A 79 -38.29 -6.09 19.12
N GLU A 80 -38.39 -5.00 19.88
CA GLU A 80 -38.61 -5.08 21.32
C GLU A 80 -40.08 -5.49 21.53
N ASP A 81 -40.37 -6.37 22.50
CA ASP A 81 -41.72 -6.94 22.69
C ASP A 81 -42.83 -5.86 22.65
N GLY A 82 -43.71 -5.97 21.64
CA GLY A 82 -44.86 -5.07 21.45
C GLY A 82 -44.56 -3.71 20.80
N LYS A 83 -43.36 -3.49 20.25
CA LYS A 83 -42.99 -2.27 19.50
C LYS A 83 -42.63 -2.55 18.04
N ASP A 84 -42.81 -1.54 17.20
CA ASP A 84 -42.33 -1.57 15.82
C ASP A 84 -40.81 -1.73 15.77
N SER A 85 -40.32 -2.48 14.79
CA SER A 85 -38.88 -2.71 14.61
C SER A 85 -38.24 -1.52 13.89
N PRO A 86 -37.21 -0.88 14.45
CA PRO A 86 -36.44 0.11 13.73
C PRO A 86 -35.85 -0.49 12.44
N ARG A 87 -35.85 0.28 11.37
CA ARG A 87 -35.40 -0.15 10.04
C ARG A 87 -34.27 0.73 9.54
N TYR A 88 -33.46 0.20 8.65
CA TYR A 88 -32.39 0.93 7.98
C TYR A 88 -32.43 0.70 6.47
N ARG A 89 -31.91 1.69 5.74
CA ARG A 89 -31.56 1.60 4.32
C ARG A 89 -30.15 2.15 4.13
N VAL A 90 -29.32 1.40 3.43
CA VAL A 90 -27.92 1.73 3.17
C VAL A 90 -27.72 1.92 1.67
N GLY A 91 -27.22 3.09 1.28
CA GLY A 91 -26.63 3.33 -0.03
C GLY A 91 -25.12 3.08 0.03
N ILE A 92 -24.57 2.35 -0.95
CA ILE A 92 -23.13 2.14 -1.13
C ILE A 92 -22.73 2.68 -2.50
N THR A 93 -21.67 3.47 -2.57
CA THR A 93 -21.06 3.90 -3.84
C THR A 93 -19.61 3.49 -3.86
N TYR A 94 -19.20 2.74 -4.89
CA TYR A 94 -17.83 2.23 -5.03
C TYR A 94 -16.99 3.18 -5.89
N TYR A 95 -15.75 3.44 -5.49
CA TYR A 95 -14.84 4.32 -6.20
C TYR A 95 -13.51 3.65 -6.50
N ASP A 96 -12.92 3.96 -7.65
CA ASP A 96 -11.57 3.58 -8.02
C ASP A 96 -10.50 4.37 -7.24
N ALA A 97 -9.23 4.10 -7.53
CA ALA A 97 -8.11 4.77 -6.85
C ALA A 97 -7.97 6.27 -7.20
N ALA A 98 -8.55 6.73 -8.31
CA ALA A 98 -8.60 8.13 -8.72
C ALA A 98 -9.83 8.87 -8.17
N GLY A 99 -10.74 8.16 -7.50
CA GLY A 99 -12.02 8.68 -7.00
C GLY A 99 -13.14 8.67 -8.03
N GLY A 100 -12.97 7.99 -9.17
CA GLY A 100 -14.03 7.76 -10.14
C GLY A 100 -15.05 6.75 -9.63
N ASP A 101 -16.34 7.04 -9.84
CA ASP A 101 -17.44 6.12 -9.51
C ASP A 101 -17.38 4.88 -10.43
N LEU A 102 -17.38 3.70 -9.83
CA LEU A 102 -17.30 2.42 -10.54
C LEU A 102 -18.67 1.84 -10.93
N GLY A 103 -19.75 2.53 -10.58
CA GLY A 103 -21.10 2.04 -10.77
C GLY A 103 -21.43 0.85 -9.87
N CYS A 104 -22.56 0.20 -10.15
CA CYS A 104 -23.06 -0.86 -9.30
C CYS A 104 -23.75 -2.02 -10.04
N ALA A 105 -23.39 -3.29 -9.79
CA ALA A 105 -22.24 -3.73 -9.01
C ALA A 105 -20.92 -3.37 -9.73
N PRO A 106 -19.82 -3.07 -9.01
CA PRO A 106 -18.57 -2.72 -9.64
C PRO A 106 -18.02 -3.94 -10.39
N THR A 107 -17.46 -3.73 -11.58
CA THR A 107 -16.71 -4.77 -12.33
C THR A 107 -15.21 -4.68 -12.09
N ASP A 108 -14.74 -3.52 -11.64
CA ASP A 108 -13.36 -3.25 -11.28
C ASP A 108 -13.13 -3.30 -9.77
N VAL A 109 -11.88 -3.49 -9.34
CA VAL A 109 -11.51 -3.52 -7.92
C VAL A 109 -11.67 -2.12 -7.30
N PRO A 110 -12.62 -1.91 -6.37
CA PRO A 110 -12.78 -0.61 -5.72
C PRO A 110 -11.60 -0.31 -4.79
N ALA A 111 -11.19 0.95 -4.76
CA ALA A 111 -10.25 1.46 -3.77
C ALA A 111 -10.96 1.90 -2.50
N THR A 112 -12.12 2.54 -2.64
CA THR A 112 -12.94 3.01 -1.52
C THR A 112 -14.44 2.77 -1.81
N ALA A 113 -15.26 2.84 -0.77
CA ALA A 113 -16.71 2.93 -0.88
C ALA A 113 -17.24 4.01 0.06
N SER A 114 -18.19 4.82 -0.40
CA SER A 114 -18.99 5.67 0.48
C SER A 114 -20.20 4.85 0.94
N ILE A 115 -20.40 4.75 2.24
CA ILE A 115 -21.54 4.08 2.87
C ILE A 115 -22.41 5.14 3.52
N GLU A 116 -23.67 5.24 3.12
CA GLU A 116 -24.66 6.16 3.70
C GLU A 116 -25.86 5.36 4.20
N SER A 117 -26.03 5.28 5.51
CA SER A 117 -27.09 4.50 6.16
C SER A 117 -28.10 5.43 6.81
N THR A 118 -29.36 5.32 6.44
CA THR A 118 -30.48 6.05 7.05
C THR A 118 -31.33 5.08 7.87
N GLY A 119 -31.46 5.35 9.16
CA GLY A 119 -32.31 4.61 10.09
C GLY A 119 -33.62 5.36 10.40
N THR A 120 -34.67 4.61 10.67
CA THR A 120 -35.98 5.11 11.13
C THR A 120 -36.61 4.17 12.14
N GLU A 121 -37.33 4.69 13.13
CA GLU A 121 -38.13 3.88 14.06
C GLU A 121 -39.44 3.40 13.43
N ALA A 122 -40.03 4.21 12.53
CA ALA A 122 -41.38 3.94 12.06
C ALA A 122 -41.43 2.89 10.92
N PRO A 123 -42.38 1.95 10.97
CA PRO A 123 -42.49 0.84 10.00
C PRO A 123 -42.94 1.28 8.61
N ASP A 124 -43.49 2.49 8.47
CA ASP A 124 -43.94 3.04 7.19
C ASP A 124 -43.27 4.38 6.83
N ALA A 125 -42.37 4.89 7.68
CA ALA A 125 -41.66 6.12 7.38
C ALA A 125 -40.74 5.96 6.16
N ALA A 126 -40.64 7.02 5.37
CA ALA A 126 -39.73 7.09 4.25
C ALA A 126 -38.28 7.25 4.75
N PHE A 127 -37.35 6.57 4.10
CA PHE A 127 -35.91 6.78 4.29
C PHE A 127 -35.49 8.06 3.58
N ALA A 128 -35.75 9.21 4.20
CA ALA A 128 -35.37 10.52 3.68
C ALA A 128 -34.55 11.26 4.72
N ALA A 129 -33.29 11.55 4.40
CA ALA A 129 -32.38 12.27 5.28
C ALA A 129 -32.98 13.61 5.74
N GLY A 130 -32.86 13.92 7.03
CA GLY A 130 -33.36 15.15 7.64
C GLY A 130 -34.87 15.19 7.92
N THR A 131 -35.61 14.11 7.63
CA THR A 131 -37.03 14.00 8.04
C THR A 131 -37.15 13.64 9.53
N ALA A 132 -38.23 14.10 10.18
CA ALA A 132 -38.49 13.78 11.59
C ALA A 132 -38.54 12.27 11.82
N GLY A 133 -37.87 11.79 12.88
CA GLY A 133 -37.79 10.36 13.18
C GLY A 133 -36.80 9.56 12.32
N THR A 134 -35.92 10.23 11.57
CA THR A 134 -34.82 9.60 10.83
C THR A 134 -33.45 10.12 11.27
N ARG A 135 -32.41 9.31 11.06
CA ARG A 135 -31.01 9.66 11.26
C ARG A 135 -30.17 9.05 10.16
N THR A 136 -29.20 9.80 9.64
CA THR A 136 -28.32 9.32 8.57
C THR A 136 -26.87 9.35 9.04
N ILE A 137 -26.16 8.24 8.86
CA ILE A 137 -24.72 8.14 9.08
C ILE A 137 -24.04 7.96 7.73
N LYS A 138 -22.98 8.73 7.51
CA LYS A 138 -22.08 8.54 6.37
C LYS A 138 -20.72 8.08 6.88
N ALA A 139 -20.10 7.14 6.18
CA ALA A 139 -18.75 6.67 6.43
C ALA A 139 -18.06 6.28 5.11
N THR A 140 -16.73 6.31 5.10
CA THR A 140 -15.93 5.86 3.94
C THR A 140 -15.27 4.54 4.28
N TYR A 141 -15.56 3.48 3.53
CA TYR A 141 -14.85 2.21 3.63
C TYR A 141 -13.64 2.17 2.70
N ALA A 142 -12.47 1.81 3.20
CA ALA A 142 -11.25 1.66 2.40
C ALA A 142 -10.95 0.18 2.15
N PHE A 143 -10.92 -0.24 0.88
CA PHE A 143 -10.60 -1.61 0.52
C PHE A 143 -9.11 -1.90 0.73
N GLN A 144 -8.84 -3.10 1.25
CA GLN A 144 -7.50 -3.67 1.30
C GLN A 144 -7.24 -4.42 -0.01
N THR A 145 -6.67 -3.73 -1.00
CA THR A 145 -6.17 -4.41 -2.20
C THR A 145 -4.80 -5.02 -1.88
N THR A 146 -4.62 -6.30 -2.22
CA THR A 146 -3.40 -7.07 -1.89
C THR A 146 -2.17 -6.62 -2.68
N ASN A 147 -2.35 -5.78 -3.69
CA ASN A 147 -1.31 -5.05 -4.38
C ASN A 147 -1.89 -3.63 -4.53
N ALA A 148 -1.27 -2.54 -4.08
CA ALA A 148 0.00 -2.07 -4.58
C ALA A 148 0.25 -0.68 -3.97
N ASN A 149 1.41 -0.45 -3.34
CA ASN A 149 2.06 0.87 -3.39
C ASN A 149 2.71 1.03 -4.78
N ILE A 150 2.01 0.56 -5.81
CA ILE A 150 2.43 0.44 -7.19
C ILE A 150 1.43 1.28 -7.95
N VAL A 151 1.62 2.60 -7.82
CA VAL A 151 1.25 3.51 -8.91
C VAL A 151 2.07 3.13 -10.16
N GLY A 152 2.93 2.12 -10.15
CA GLY A 152 3.83 1.83 -11.24
C GLY A 152 4.83 2.96 -11.36
N GLY A 153 5.98 2.66 -11.94
CA GLY A 153 6.97 3.68 -12.20
C GLY A 153 7.58 3.49 -13.56
N ALA A 154 8.21 4.55 -14.03
CA ALA A 154 9.07 4.42 -15.18
C ALA A 154 10.34 3.67 -14.81
N ILE A 155 10.87 2.93 -15.78
CA ILE A 155 12.16 2.24 -15.66
C ILE A 155 13.12 2.90 -16.65
N PRO A 156 13.84 3.96 -16.25
CA PRO A 156 14.83 4.58 -17.09
C PRO A 156 16.12 3.77 -17.22
N VAL A 157 16.82 3.95 -18.33
CA VAL A 157 18.26 3.64 -18.41
C VAL A 157 19.05 4.76 -17.72
N ALA A 158 20.19 4.44 -17.10
CA ALA A 158 20.94 5.39 -16.27
C ALA A 158 21.50 6.59 -17.07
N GLN A 159 21.76 6.43 -18.37
CA GLN A 159 22.18 7.50 -19.28
C GLN A 159 21.51 7.36 -20.67
N PRO A 160 21.29 8.46 -21.41
CA PRO A 160 21.51 9.85 -21.02
C PRO A 160 20.56 10.28 -19.89
N ALA A 161 21.00 11.22 -19.06
CA ALA A 161 20.15 11.82 -18.03
C ALA A 161 19.18 12.89 -18.59
N SER A 162 19.50 13.47 -19.75
CA SER A 162 18.66 14.49 -20.40
C SER A 162 18.77 14.41 -21.94
N PRO A 163 17.68 14.14 -22.67
CA PRO A 163 16.42 13.61 -22.15
C PRO A 163 16.61 12.18 -21.62
N GLN A 164 16.10 11.89 -20.43
CA GLN A 164 16.13 10.52 -19.91
C GLN A 164 15.29 9.58 -20.79
N LEU A 165 15.76 8.35 -21.00
CA LEU A 165 15.03 7.32 -21.74
C LEU A 165 14.43 6.30 -20.79
N CYS A 166 13.15 5.97 -20.97
CA CYS A 166 12.34 5.05 -20.18
C CYS A 166 11.83 3.89 -21.02
N MET A 167 11.66 2.72 -20.39
CA MET A 167 10.90 1.61 -20.96
C MET A 167 9.51 2.09 -21.40
N ASP A 168 9.09 1.67 -22.59
CA ASP A 168 7.89 2.16 -23.26
C ASP A 168 7.23 1.04 -24.08
N ALA A 169 5.91 0.92 -23.94
CA ALA A 169 5.08 -0.09 -24.60
C ALA A 169 4.71 0.25 -26.06
N GLY A 170 5.16 1.39 -26.58
CA GLY A 170 4.77 1.91 -27.88
C GLY A 170 3.51 2.79 -27.78
N PRO A 171 2.71 2.89 -28.85
CA PRO A 171 1.56 3.80 -28.87
C PRO A 171 0.41 3.38 -27.95
N GLU A 172 0.27 2.08 -27.65
CA GLU A 172 -0.87 1.52 -26.92
C GLU A 172 -0.57 1.32 -25.42
N ALA A 173 -1.55 1.59 -24.56
CA ALA A 173 -1.45 1.32 -23.12
C ALA A 173 -1.57 -0.18 -22.79
N SER A 174 -2.17 -0.97 -23.68
CA SER A 174 -2.21 -2.43 -23.64
C SER A 174 -1.68 -2.98 -24.96
N PRO A 175 -0.36 -3.23 -25.07
CA PRO A 175 0.25 -3.69 -26.31
C PRO A 175 -0.19 -5.12 -26.63
N LYS A 176 -0.30 -5.45 -27.92
CA LYS A 176 -0.55 -6.84 -28.37
C LYS A 176 0.64 -7.74 -28.04
N ALA A 177 0.38 -9.03 -27.84
CA ALA A 177 1.42 -10.04 -27.71
C ALA A 177 2.43 -9.97 -28.89
N GLY A 178 3.72 -9.99 -28.57
CA GLY A 178 4.82 -9.85 -29.54
C GLY A 178 5.24 -8.41 -29.82
N THR A 179 4.56 -7.40 -29.29
CA THR A 179 4.99 -5.99 -29.39
C THR A 179 6.37 -5.83 -28.75
N LEU A 180 7.30 -5.16 -29.44
CA LEU A 180 8.65 -4.92 -28.93
C LEU A 180 8.63 -3.95 -27.75
N LEU A 181 9.40 -4.25 -26.70
CA LEU A 181 9.77 -3.26 -25.70
C LEU A 181 10.69 -2.21 -26.34
N GLN A 182 10.34 -0.95 -26.15
CA GLN A 182 11.13 0.18 -26.62
C GLN A 182 11.68 0.97 -25.43
N MET A 183 12.72 1.74 -25.71
CA MET A 183 13.14 2.87 -24.89
C MET A 183 12.77 4.14 -25.62
N GLN A 184 12.03 5.02 -24.97
CA GLN A 184 11.60 6.31 -25.48
C GLN A 184 11.92 7.41 -24.46
N LYS A 185 11.80 8.68 -24.85
CA LYS A 185 11.93 9.78 -23.88
C LYS A 185 10.93 9.56 -22.74
N CYS A 186 11.40 9.71 -21.50
CA CYS A 186 10.54 9.58 -20.33
C CYS A 186 9.41 10.63 -20.38
N GLN A 187 8.17 10.18 -20.17
CA GLN A 187 6.97 11.00 -20.14
C GLN A 187 6.28 10.77 -18.79
N PRO A 188 6.41 11.72 -17.83
CA PRO A 188 5.78 11.59 -16.52
C PRO A 188 4.28 11.27 -16.63
N GLY A 189 3.84 10.24 -15.90
CA GLY A 189 2.43 9.82 -15.87
C GLY A 189 1.94 8.98 -17.05
N ALA A 190 2.74 8.80 -18.12
CA ALA A 190 2.32 8.03 -19.29
C ALA A 190 2.10 6.54 -18.93
N SER A 191 0.87 6.04 -19.15
CA SER A 191 0.48 4.65 -18.84
C SER A 191 1.37 3.62 -19.53
N ARG A 192 1.75 3.86 -20.79
CA ARG A 192 2.69 3.04 -21.58
C ARG A 192 4.11 2.95 -21.02
N GLN A 193 4.47 3.78 -20.04
CA GLN A 193 5.78 3.78 -19.37
C GLN A 193 5.67 3.40 -17.89
N ARG A 194 4.52 2.93 -17.40
CA ARG A 194 4.32 2.58 -15.98
C ARG A 194 4.39 1.07 -15.80
N PHE A 195 5.48 0.63 -15.18
CA PHE A 195 5.74 -0.78 -14.92
C PHE A 195 5.62 -1.10 -13.43
N ALA A 196 5.18 -2.33 -13.17
CA ALA A 196 5.21 -2.99 -11.88
C ALA A 196 6.23 -4.12 -11.91
N TYR A 197 7.06 -4.23 -10.87
CA TYR A 197 7.95 -5.37 -10.64
C TYR A 197 7.32 -6.27 -9.59
N THR A 198 6.78 -7.41 -10.03
CA THR A 198 5.94 -8.29 -9.21
C THR A 198 6.77 -9.30 -8.41
N GLU A 199 6.15 -9.93 -7.40
CA GLU A 199 6.78 -11.01 -6.61
C GLU A 199 7.18 -12.24 -7.44
N ASP A 200 6.53 -12.43 -8.60
CA ASP A 200 6.91 -13.46 -9.59
C ASP A 200 8.20 -13.12 -10.36
N LEU A 201 8.83 -11.98 -10.06
CA LEU A 201 9.95 -11.39 -10.77
C LEU A 201 9.63 -10.99 -12.21
N SER A 202 8.36 -10.71 -12.49
CA SER A 202 7.90 -10.22 -13.79
C SER A 202 7.85 -8.70 -13.81
N LEU A 203 8.21 -8.13 -14.96
CA LEU A 203 8.02 -6.71 -15.25
C LEU A 203 6.71 -6.56 -16.04
N LYS A 204 5.64 -6.15 -15.33
CA LYS A 204 4.28 -6.00 -15.87
C LYS A 204 4.01 -4.54 -16.24
N LEU A 205 3.32 -4.30 -17.35
CA LEU A 205 2.80 -2.97 -17.69
C LEU A 205 1.50 -2.72 -16.92
N VAL A 206 1.48 -1.72 -16.04
CA VAL A 206 0.37 -1.51 -15.08
C VAL A 206 -0.96 -1.25 -15.80
N GLY A 207 -0.96 -0.41 -16.84
CA GLY A 207 -2.18 -0.06 -17.58
C GLY A 207 -2.72 -1.13 -18.52
N SER A 208 -2.13 -2.33 -18.55
CA SER A 208 -2.55 -3.41 -19.46
C SER A 208 -3.40 -4.49 -18.80
N GLU A 209 -3.54 -4.44 -17.47
CA GLU A 209 -4.39 -5.36 -16.73
C GLU A 209 -5.85 -4.91 -16.86
N THR A 210 -6.61 -5.61 -17.69
CA THR A 210 -8.07 -5.42 -17.76
C THR A 210 -8.74 -6.79 -17.83
N PRO A 211 -9.81 -7.04 -17.05
CA PRO A 211 -10.57 -8.28 -17.12
C PRO A 211 -11.08 -8.60 -18.54
N GLU A 212 -11.28 -7.57 -19.36
CA GLU A 212 -11.81 -7.65 -20.73
C GLU A 212 -10.74 -7.97 -21.78
N THR A 213 -9.45 -7.93 -21.44
CA THR A 213 -8.39 -8.25 -22.40
C THR A 213 -8.34 -9.76 -22.63
N GLU A 214 -8.99 -10.21 -23.71
CA GLU A 214 -9.00 -11.60 -24.14
C GLU A 214 -7.56 -12.15 -24.23
N GLY A 215 -7.24 -13.14 -23.38
CA GLY A 215 -5.94 -13.80 -23.33
C GLY A 215 -4.87 -13.15 -22.44
N ALA A 216 -5.14 -12.01 -21.78
CA ALA A 216 -4.20 -11.37 -20.84
C ALA A 216 -4.87 -10.72 -19.60
N PRO A 217 -5.71 -11.45 -18.84
CA PRO A 217 -6.43 -10.88 -17.68
C PRO A 217 -5.49 -10.41 -16.56
N LEU A 218 -4.26 -10.91 -16.52
CA LEU A 218 -3.22 -10.50 -15.55
C LEU A 218 -2.31 -9.37 -16.10
N GLY A 219 -2.66 -8.80 -17.26
CA GLY A 219 -1.87 -7.82 -17.99
C GLY A 219 -0.75 -8.41 -18.85
N MET A 220 0.10 -7.51 -19.34
CA MET A 220 1.21 -7.79 -20.25
C MET A 220 2.56 -7.70 -19.52
N CYS A 221 3.36 -8.75 -19.63
CA CYS A 221 4.67 -8.90 -19.01
C CYS A 221 5.78 -8.91 -20.07
N LEU A 222 6.98 -8.47 -19.67
CA LEU A 222 8.17 -8.54 -20.52
C LEU A 222 8.69 -9.97 -20.62
N ASP A 223 8.92 -10.42 -21.86
CA ASP A 223 9.30 -11.78 -22.23
C ASP A 223 10.40 -11.74 -23.30
N ALA A 224 11.37 -12.65 -23.25
CA ALA A 224 12.41 -12.77 -24.29
C ALA A 224 12.57 -14.20 -24.84
N GLY A 225 11.54 -15.02 -24.68
CA GLY A 225 11.49 -16.42 -25.07
C GLY A 225 12.28 -17.34 -24.15
N SER A 226 12.11 -18.65 -24.38
CA SER A 226 12.91 -19.71 -23.77
C SER A 226 13.33 -20.72 -24.85
N PRO A 227 14.62 -21.08 -24.97
CA PRO A 227 15.73 -20.55 -24.19
C PRO A 227 16.07 -19.10 -24.60
N GLN A 228 16.51 -18.31 -23.62
CA GLN A 228 17.05 -16.97 -23.86
C GLN A 228 18.36 -17.06 -24.66
N LYS A 229 18.59 -16.10 -25.57
CA LYS A 229 19.78 -16.02 -26.42
C LYS A 229 20.16 -14.59 -26.74
N THR A 230 21.43 -14.33 -27.04
CA THR A 230 21.92 -13.02 -27.48
C THR A 230 21.16 -12.54 -28.71
N GLY A 231 20.76 -11.26 -28.70
CA GLY A 231 20.03 -10.62 -29.78
C GLY A 231 18.53 -10.92 -29.81
N ALA A 232 18.01 -11.77 -28.92
CA ALA A 232 16.58 -11.95 -28.77
C ALA A 232 15.92 -10.62 -28.37
N ASN A 233 14.81 -10.28 -29.03
CA ASN A 233 14.03 -9.10 -28.65
C ASN A 233 13.32 -9.35 -27.33
N VAL A 234 13.23 -8.31 -26.50
CA VAL A 234 12.29 -8.28 -25.37
C VAL A 234 10.95 -7.78 -25.89
N VAL A 235 9.89 -8.55 -25.67
CA VAL A 235 8.54 -8.29 -26.17
C VAL A 235 7.53 -8.34 -25.03
N PHE A 236 6.36 -7.76 -25.24
CA PHE A 236 5.20 -7.94 -24.38
C PHE A 236 4.50 -9.26 -24.71
N GLN A 237 4.21 -10.05 -23.68
CA GLN A 237 3.38 -11.25 -23.75
C GLN A 237 2.38 -11.26 -22.58
N PRO A 238 1.26 -11.97 -22.67
CA PRO A 238 0.38 -12.16 -21.51
C PRO A 238 1.17 -12.67 -20.31
N CYS A 239 0.93 -12.11 -19.13
CA CYS A 239 1.59 -12.55 -17.91
C CYS A 239 1.20 -14.00 -17.57
N LYS A 240 2.19 -14.85 -17.30
CA LYS A 240 2.02 -16.29 -16.99
C LYS A 240 2.41 -16.65 -15.56
N GLY A 241 2.52 -15.64 -14.69
CA GLY A 241 3.12 -15.79 -13.36
C GLY A 241 4.61 -16.12 -13.46
N ARG A 242 5.11 -16.91 -12.49
CA ARG A 242 6.53 -17.26 -12.36
C ARG A 242 6.99 -18.25 -13.43
N THR A 243 7.46 -17.75 -14.57
CA THR A 243 8.02 -18.56 -15.67
C THR A 243 9.39 -18.05 -16.13
N PRO A 244 10.35 -18.92 -16.49
CA PRO A 244 11.73 -18.49 -16.77
C PRO A 244 11.85 -17.40 -17.84
N GLN A 245 11.01 -17.44 -18.88
CA GLN A 245 11.02 -16.43 -19.95
C GLN A 245 10.53 -15.03 -19.53
N GLN A 246 9.78 -14.92 -18.43
CA GLN A 246 9.25 -13.65 -17.89
C GLN A 246 9.89 -13.23 -16.57
N GLN A 247 10.81 -14.04 -16.05
CA GLN A 247 11.52 -13.75 -14.80
C GLN A 247 12.79 -12.93 -15.06
N TRP A 248 12.86 -11.78 -14.41
CA TRP A 248 13.98 -10.86 -14.47
C TRP A 248 14.50 -10.61 -13.08
N SER A 249 15.81 -10.64 -12.90
CA SER A 249 16.48 -10.34 -11.65
C SER A 249 17.32 -9.08 -11.78
N LEU A 250 17.06 -8.07 -10.96
CA LEU A 250 17.93 -6.90 -10.90
C LEU A 250 19.22 -7.24 -10.14
N ASN A 251 20.35 -7.26 -10.85
CA ASN A 251 21.63 -7.70 -10.28
C ASN A 251 22.45 -6.54 -9.67
N ASP A 252 23.68 -6.84 -9.25
CA ASP A 252 24.60 -5.88 -8.60
C ASP A 252 24.98 -4.68 -9.47
N ASN A 253 24.86 -4.80 -10.80
CA ASN A 253 25.15 -3.73 -11.76
C ASN A 253 23.89 -3.00 -12.21
N SER A 254 22.74 -3.26 -11.57
CA SER A 254 21.44 -2.73 -11.98
C SER A 254 21.03 -3.17 -13.39
N ASN A 255 21.41 -4.40 -13.78
CA ASN A 255 20.92 -5.01 -15.01
C ASN A 255 19.72 -5.91 -14.70
N PHE A 256 18.69 -5.90 -15.55
CA PHE A 256 17.67 -6.94 -15.54
C PHE A 256 18.22 -8.19 -16.23
N GLN A 257 18.59 -9.17 -15.41
CA GLN A 257 19.22 -10.43 -15.78
C GLN A 257 18.19 -11.55 -15.81
N GLY A 258 18.20 -12.37 -16.85
CA GLY A 258 17.24 -13.47 -17.00
C GLY A 258 17.63 -14.73 -16.25
N THR A 259 16.79 -15.76 -16.41
CA THR A 259 17.03 -17.13 -15.94
C THR A 259 16.61 -18.13 -17.01
N GLY A 260 17.31 -19.26 -17.09
CA GLY A 260 16.95 -20.36 -18.00
C GLY A 260 16.00 -21.39 -17.39
N ASN A 261 15.93 -21.46 -16.06
CA ASN A 261 15.26 -22.53 -15.31
C ASN A 261 14.35 -22.00 -14.20
N GLY A 262 14.30 -20.68 -13.99
CA GLY A 262 13.51 -20.06 -12.93
C GLY A 262 14.13 -20.14 -11.54
N VAL A 263 15.38 -20.62 -11.44
CA VAL A 263 16.11 -20.82 -10.17
C VAL A 263 17.45 -20.08 -10.17
N THR A 264 18.27 -20.27 -11.20
CA THR A 264 19.58 -19.65 -11.32
C THR A 264 19.59 -18.57 -12.38
N MET A 265 20.25 -17.44 -12.10
CA MET A 265 20.46 -16.38 -13.09
C MET A 265 21.34 -16.90 -14.24
N ASN A 266 21.05 -16.49 -15.48
CA ASN A 266 21.87 -16.77 -16.65
C ASN A 266 22.73 -15.55 -17.03
N SER A 267 23.49 -15.57 -18.13
CA SER A 267 24.36 -14.45 -18.52
C SER A 267 23.70 -13.40 -19.42
N PHE A 268 22.37 -13.47 -19.61
CA PHE A 268 21.63 -12.57 -20.50
C PHE A 268 20.98 -11.43 -19.72
N CYS A 269 21.24 -10.21 -20.16
CA CYS A 269 20.69 -9.00 -19.59
C CYS A 269 20.00 -8.13 -20.65
N PHE A 270 19.02 -7.33 -20.23
CA PHE A 270 18.45 -6.28 -21.06
C PHE A 270 19.53 -5.31 -21.55
N ASN A 271 19.53 -5.05 -22.84
CA ASN A 271 20.43 -4.12 -23.52
C ASN A 271 19.62 -3.25 -24.48
N LEU A 272 19.82 -1.93 -24.44
CA LEU A 272 19.39 -1.06 -25.54
C LEU A 272 20.14 -1.47 -26.81
N LYS A 273 19.39 -1.71 -27.89
CA LYS A 273 19.98 -2.02 -29.20
C LYS A 273 20.89 -0.90 -29.69
N ASN A 274 20.49 0.36 -29.43
CA ASN A 274 21.25 1.57 -29.73
C ASN A 274 21.52 2.32 -28.41
N PRO A 275 22.72 2.19 -27.81
CA PRO A 275 23.02 2.79 -26.51
C PRO A 275 22.77 4.30 -26.49
N GLY A 276 22.03 4.76 -25.47
CA GLY A 276 21.72 6.17 -25.25
C GLY A 276 20.76 6.81 -26.26
N ALA A 277 20.15 6.03 -27.15
CA ALA A 277 19.17 6.52 -28.13
C ALA A 277 17.85 5.74 -28.02
N PRO A 278 16.71 6.33 -28.41
CA PRO A 278 15.46 5.59 -28.52
C PRO A 278 15.60 4.36 -29.44
N GLY A 279 14.95 3.26 -29.06
CA GLY A 279 15.04 2.02 -29.82
C GLY A 279 14.59 0.79 -29.04
N GLY A 280 14.67 -0.38 -29.68
CA GLY A 280 14.26 -1.64 -29.06
C GLY A 280 15.23 -2.14 -27.99
N VAL A 281 14.72 -2.95 -27.06
CA VAL A 281 15.51 -3.68 -26.06
C VAL A 281 15.72 -5.12 -26.54
N VAL A 282 16.96 -5.60 -26.42
CA VAL A 282 17.37 -6.97 -26.77
C VAL A 282 18.12 -7.61 -25.61
N LEU A 283 18.28 -8.92 -25.62
CA LEU A 283 19.18 -9.63 -24.72
C LEU A 283 20.62 -9.53 -25.20
N GLY A 284 21.54 -9.25 -24.28
CA GLY A 284 22.98 -9.21 -24.50
C GLY A 284 23.73 -9.60 -23.23
N SER A 285 25.03 -9.37 -23.17
CA SER A 285 25.80 -9.59 -21.95
C SER A 285 25.44 -8.58 -20.85
N CYS A 286 25.56 -9.02 -19.60
CA CYS A 286 25.48 -8.15 -18.44
C CYS A 286 26.74 -7.27 -18.32
N GLY A 287 26.65 -6.13 -17.60
CA GLY A 287 27.79 -5.22 -17.42
C GLY A 287 27.40 -3.83 -16.92
N THR A 288 28.32 -2.87 -17.00
CA THR A 288 28.21 -1.58 -16.29
C THR A 288 28.02 -0.37 -17.20
N THR A 289 27.78 -0.58 -18.50
CA THR A 289 27.59 0.52 -19.47
C THR A 289 26.28 1.26 -19.19
N LEU A 290 26.40 2.48 -18.65
CA LEU A 290 25.29 3.25 -18.09
C LEU A 290 24.18 3.57 -19.10
N ASN A 291 24.51 3.73 -20.38
CA ASN A 291 23.54 4.06 -21.43
C ASN A 291 23.03 2.85 -22.22
N ARG A 292 23.36 1.63 -21.77
CA ARG A 292 23.01 0.38 -22.48
C ARG A 292 22.25 -0.60 -21.61
N GLN A 293 22.77 -0.94 -20.44
CA GLN A 293 22.26 -2.08 -19.65
C GLN A 293 22.02 -1.78 -18.17
N VAL A 294 22.33 -0.57 -17.70
CA VAL A 294 22.08 -0.15 -16.31
C VAL A 294 20.75 0.57 -16.24
N PHE A 295 19.78 0.00 -15.54
CA PHE A 295 18.43 0.53 -15.39
C PHE A 295 18.19 1.05 -13.98
N ARG A 296 17.37 2.10 -13.84
CA ARG A 296 17.11 2.78 -12.58
C ARG A 296 15.61 2.92 -12.32
N ALA A 297 14.95 1.82 -12.02
CA ALA A 297 13.52 1.78 -11.70
C ALA A 297 13.11 2.88 -10.71
N GLN A 298 12.08 3.66 -11.02
CA GLN A 298 11.52 4.65 -10.09
C GLN A 298 10.91 3.96 -8.86
N THR A 299 10.76 4.71 -7.76
CA THR A 299 10.28 4.22 -6.46
C THR A 299 8.93 3.49 -6.55
N GLY A 300 8.03 3.92 -7.43
CA GLY A 300 6.72 3.32 -7.65
C GLY A 300 6.69 2.03 -8.47
N VAL A 301 7.83 1.56 -9.00
CA VAL A 301 7.90 0.30 -9.78
C VAL A 301 7.63 -0.92 -8.90
N GLY A 302 7.98 -0.86 -7.61
CA GLY A 302 7.83 -1.96 -6.68
C GLY A 302 9.09 -2.75 -6.43
N THR A 303 8.98 -3.69 -5.48
CA THR A 303 10.10 -4.40 -4.87
C THR A 303 10.48 -5.68 -5.56
N GLY A 304 9.72 -6.16 -6.55
CA GLY A 304 9.83 -7.54 -6.98
C GLY A 304 9.47 -8.48 -5.83
N MET A 305 10.30 -9.47 -5.56
CA MET A 305 10.15 -10.36 -4.40
C MET A 305 10.88 -9.86 -3.14
N ALA A 306 11.53 -8.70 -3.20
CA ALA A 306 12.30 -8.19 -2.08
C ALA A 306 11.39 -7.83 -0.90
N GLY A 307 11.79 -8.27 0.30
CA GLY A 307 11.10 -7.95 1.53
C GLY A 307 11.63 -8.77 2.71
N ALA A 308 10.87 -8.80 3.80
CA ALA A 308 11.24 -9.57 4.97
C ALA A 308 11.52 -11.07 4.70
N PRO A 309 10.74 -11.78 3.84
CA PRO A 309 11.00 -13.18 3.53
C PRO A 309 12.36 -13.44 2.84
N THR A 310 12.87 -12.48 2.07
CA THR A 310 14.20 -12.59 1.43
C THR A 310 15.34 -11.99 2.26
N GLY A 311 15.03 -11.53 3.48
CA GLY A 311 15.98 -10.83 4.34
C GLY A 311 16.34 -9.43 3.83
N GLN A 312 15.53 -8.83 2.96
CA GLN A 312 15.76 -7.47 2.48
C GLN A 312 14.95 -6.48 3.33
N LEU A 313 15.50 -5.27 3.52
CA LEU A 313 14.81 -4.16 4.18
C LEU A 313 14.37 -3.15 3.12
N VAL A 314 13.11 -3.24 2.71
CA VAL A 314 12.48 -2.36 1.73
C VAL A 314 11.97 -1.10 2.42
N ASN A 315 12.23 0.07 1.86
CA ASN A 315 11.56 1.30 2.31
C ASN A 315 10.19 1.46 1.66
N PHE A 316 9.17 1.81 2.45
CA PHE A 316 7.79 1.88 1.97
C PHE A 316 7.55 3.04 1.00
N ARG A 317 8.00 4.27 1.30
CA ARG A 317 7.89 5.43 0.39
C ARG A 317 8.72 5.26 -0.87
N GLN A 318 9.88 4.61 -0.73
CA GLN A 318 10.78 4.32 -1.83
C GLN A 318 10.66 2.85 -2.24
N PHE A 319 9.45 2.43 -2.62
CA PHE A 319 9.00 1.02 -2.74
C PHE A 319 9.78 0.13 -3.73
N SER A 320 10.80 0.63 -4.42
CA SER A 320 11.73 -0.16 -5.24
C SER A 320 13.17 -0.07 -4.72
N ARG A 321 13.34 0.29 -3.44
CA ARG A 321 14.62 0.55 -2.80
C ARG A 321 14.77 -0.26 -1.51
N CYS A 322 15.95 -0.88 -1.38
CA CYS A 322 16.34 -1.76 -0.29
C CYS A 322 17.58 -1.20 0.41
N MET A 323 17.69 -1.38 1.72
CA MET A 323 18.90 -1.05 2.48
C MET A 323 20.10 -1.82 1.92
N ASP A 324 21.17 -1.08 1.59
CA ASP A 324 22.35 -1.60 0.89
C ASP A 324 23.65 -1.15 1.54
N VAL A 325 24.58 -2.09 1.73
CA VAL A 325 25.98 -1.83 2.08
C VAL A 325 26.68 -1.20 0.89
N THR A 326 26.77 0.14 0.93
CA THR A 326 27.31 0.98 -0.14
C THR A 326 28.58 0.41 -0.74
N ASP A 327 28.55 0.15 -2.05
CA ASP A 327 29.68 -0.38 -2.82
C ASP A 327 30.33 -1.63 -2.21
N PHE A 328 29.56 -2.48 -1.52
CA PHE A 328 30.08 -3.66 -0.82
C PHE A 328 31.16 -3.35 0.23
N THR A 329 31.24 -2.09 0.67
CA THR A 329 32.36 -1.59 1.46
C THR A 329 31.88 -1.25 2.86
N VAL A 330 32.19 -2.13 3.82
CA VAL A 330 31.75 -2.02 5.22
C VAL A 330 32.31 -0.80 5.97
N THR A 331 33.33 -0.14 5.42
CA THR A 331 33.96 1.07 5.97
C THR A 331 33.41 2.36 5.37
N ARG A 332 32.41 2.30 4.47
CA ARG A 332 31.77 3.50 3.93
C ARG A 332 31.19 4.35 5.06
N PRO A 333 31.30 5.68 4.99
CA PRO A 333 30.83 6.58 6.06
C PRO A 333 29.30 6.74 6.08
N TYR A 334 28.59 6.05 5.18
CA TYR A 334 27.14 6.01 5.11
C TYR A 334 26.69 4.70 4.44
N MET A 335 25.44 4.34 4.68
CA MET A 335 24.69 3.31 3.96
C MET A 335 23.78 3.98 2.93
N ILE A 336 23.31 3.22 1.93
CA ILE A 336 22.37 3.72 0.91
C ILE A 336 21.11 2.87 0.88
N VAL A 337 20.04 3.41 0.32
CA VAL A 337 18.83 2.67 -0.01
C VAL A 337 18.81 2.54 -1.53
N TRP A 338 19.39 1.44 -2.00
CA TRP A 338 19.68 1.18 -3.42
C TRP A 338 18.56 0.38 -4.07
N PHE A 339 18.55 0.22 -5.40
CA PHE A 339 17.55 -0.60 -6.09
C PHE A 339 17.48 -2.00 -5.48
N CYS A 340 16.27 -2.52 -5.25
CA CYS A 340 16.13 -3.85 -4.66
C CYS A 340 16.66 -4.93 -5.60
N LYS A 341 17.74 -5.58 -5.19
CA LYS A 341 18.31 -6.73 -5.90
C LYS A 341 17.33 -7.90 -5.85
N GLN A 342 17.37 -8.73 -6.88
CA GLN A 342 16.53 -9.91 -6.97
C GLN A 342 17.36 -11.12 -7.36
N ALA A 343 16.86 -12.30 -7.01
CA ALA A 343 17.37 -13.56 -7.50
C ALA A 343 16.18 -14.54 -7.57
N PRO A 344 16.11 -15.46 -8.55
CA PRO A 344 14.96 -16.35 -8.67
C PRO A 344 14.78 -17.29 -7.49
N ASP A 345 15.77 -17.49 -6.62
CA ASP A 345 15.67 -18.27 -5.39
C ASP A 345 15.56 -17.40 -4.12
N GLY A 346 15.48 -16.07 -4.28
CA GLY A 346 15.49 -15.10 -3.17
C GLY A 346 16.86 -14.89 -2.52
N ASN A 347 17.93 -15.55 -2.98
CA ASN A 347 19.27 -15.40 -2.44
C ASN A 347 20.05 -14.28 -3.12
N VAL A 348 19.76 -13.04 -2.71
CA VAL A 348 20.54 -11.88 -3.12
C VAL A 348 21.91 -11.83 -2.44
N ARG A 349 22.82 -11.02 -2.99
CA ARG A 349 24.13 -10.78 -2.38
C ARG A 349 24.02 -10.15 -0.99
N TRP A 350 25.04 -10.40 -0.18
CA TRP A 350 25.07 -10.04 1.24
C TRP A 350 24.82 -8.56 1.51
N ASN A 351 25.20 -7.65 0.61
CA ASN A 351 25.04 -6.23 0.84
C ASN A 351 23.57 -5.77 0.88
N GLN A 352 22.61 -6.59 0.45
CA GLN A 352 21.17 -6.35 0.70
C GLN A 352 20.51 -7.47 1.51
N LYS A 353 21.27 -8.46 1.97
CA LYS A 353 20.75 -9.58 2.76
C LYS A 353 21.03 -9.35 4.24
N TRP A 354 19.97 -9.19 5.00
CA TRP A 354 19.97 -8.82 6.41
C TRP A 354 19.30 -9.91 7.26
N LEU A 355 19.86 -10.11 8.43
CA LEU A 355 19.30 -10.87 9.54
C LEU A 355 18.82 -9.85 10.56
N PHE A 356 17.52 -9.83 10.83
CA PHE A 356 16.91 -8.93 11.80
C PHE A 356 15.80 -9.64 12.58
N PRO A 357 15.47 -9.19 13.79
CA PRO A 357 14.41 -9.79 14.58
C PRO A 357 13.06 -9.73 13.84
N LYS A 358 12.23 -10.75 14.01
CA LYS A 358 10.85 -10.73 13.50
C LYS A 358 10.10 -9.60 14.21
N ALA A 359 9.59 -8.64 13.44
CA ALA A 359 8.84 -7.52 13.98
C ALA A 359 7.52 -7.97 14.63
N THR A 360 7.12 -7.32 15.71
CA THR A 360 5.88 -7.57 16.46
C THR A 360 5.13 -6.25 16.72
N PRO A 361 3.82 -6.28 17.04
CA PRO A 361 3.07 -5.07 17.38
C PRO A 361 3.67 -4.27 18.54
N THR A 362 4.27 -4.94 19.53
CA THR A 362 4.91 -4.30 20.69
C THR A 362 6.36 -3.89 20.43
N GLY A 363 6.89 -4.17 19.25
CA GLY A 363 8.31 -4.02 18.95
C GLY A 363 9.14 -5.22 19.39
N THR A 364 10.15 -5.57 18.59
CA THR A 364 11.18 -6.56 18.96
C THR A 364 12.56 -5.93 18.84
N THR A 365 13.32 -5.94 19.93
CA THR A 365 14.65 -5.33 20.01
C THR A 365 15.75 -6.34 19.65
N GLY A 366 16.73 -5.90 18.86
CA GLY A 366 17.90 -6.70 18.53
C GLY A 366 18.86 -6.00 17.57
N ARG A 367 19.71 -6.78 16.91
CA ARG A 367 20.65 -6.30 15.87
C ARG A 367 20.07 -6.50 14.48
N ILE A 368 20.38 -5.58 13.57
CA ILE A 368 20.20 -5.77 12.13
C ILE A 368 21.58 -6.08 11.58
N ARG A 369 21.80 -7.31 11.08
CA ARG A 369 23.13 -7.85 10.77
C ARG A 369 23.23 -8.39 9.35
N THR A 370 24.36 -8.19 8.69
CA THR A 370 24.72 -8.87 7.44
C THR A 370 26.03 -9.66 7.62
N VAL A 371 26.31 -10.59 6.72
CA VAL A 371 27.52 -11.43 6.69
C VAL A 371 28.15 -11.33 5.31
N ASN A 372 29.37 -10.80 5.23
CA ASN A 372 30.05 -10.68 3.94
C ASN A 372 30.51 -12.05 3.41
N ASP A 373 31.04 -12.05 2.19
CA ASP A 373 31.51 -13.28 1.53
C ASP A 373 32.67 -13.98 2.28
N ALA A 374 33.39 -13.26 3.15
CA ALA A 374 34.44 -13.80 4.01
C ALA A 374 33.90 -14.39 5.34
N GLY A 375 32.57 -14.40 5.55
CA GLY A 375 31.94 -14.88 6.77
C GLY A 375 31.98 -13.89 7.94
N ALA A 376 32.52 -12.68 7.76
CA ALA A 376 32.57 -11.66 8.79
C ALA A 376 31.21 -10.97 8.96
N GLY A 377 30.77 -10.82 10.22
CA GLY A 377 29.49 -10.23 10.59
C GLY A 377 29.57 -8.73 10.84
N TYR A 378 28.60 -7.98 10.31
CA TYR A 378 28.49 -6.54 10.51
C TYR A 378 27.07 -6.15 10.90
N CYS A 379 26.94 -5.29 11.89
CA CYS A 379 25.67 -4.76 12.38
C CYS A 379 25.47 -3.34 11.88
N LEU A 380 24.21 -3.01 11.57
CA LEU A 380 23.76 -1.67 11.30
C LEU A 380 23.98 -0.80 12.55
N ARG A 381 24.66 0.33 12.37
CA ARG A 381 25.04 1.25 13.45
C ARG A 381 24.31 2.58 13.29
N SER A 382 23.55 2.96 14.31
CA SER A 382 22.94 4.28 14.41
C SER A 382 24.02 5.35 14.66
N PRO A 383 23.91 6.54 14.05
CA PRO A 383 24.74 7.68 14.40
C PRO A 383 24.37 8.33 15.75
N ALA A 384 23.30 7.87 16.41
CA ALA A 384 22.78 8.43 17.68
C ALA A 384 22.41 9.92 17.62
N SER A 385 22.28 10.48 16.41
CA SER A 385 22.04 11.90 16.16
C SER A 385 21.26 12.09 14.87
N THR A 386 20.35 13.06 14.88
CA THR A 386 19.57 13.50 13.71
C THR A 386 20.20 14.70 13.00
N ALA A 387 21.40 15.12 13.42
CA ALA A 387 22.11 16.24 12.81
C ALA A 387 22.46 15.96 11.34
N ALA A 388 22.60 17.03 10.55
CA ALA A 388 23.01 16.91 9.15
C ALA A 388 24.36 16.17 9.02
N ASN A 389 24.53 15.42 7.92
CA ASN A 389 25.72 14.62 7.63
C ASN A 389 26.04 13.51 8.66
N GLN A 390 25.06 13.13 9.49
CA GLN A 390 25.13 11.95 10.34
C GLN A 390 24.35 10.81 9.69
N TYR A 391 25.03 9.71 9.41
CA TYR A 391 24.47 8.60 8.64
C TYR A 391 24.53 7.29 9.41
N VAL A 392 23.65 6.38 9.02
CA VAL A 392 23.74 4.99 9.43
C VAL A 392 24.96 4.37 8.74
N THR A 393 25.73 3.57 9.47
CA THR A 393 26.93 2.86 8.95
C THR A 393 26.91 1.40 9.39
N LEU A 394 28.03 0.69 9.19
CA LEU A 394 28.25 -0.64 9.77
C LEU A 394 29.31 -0.60 10.89
N ALA A 395 29.24 -1.61 11.76
CA ALA A 395 30.32 -1.98 12.68
C ALA A 395 30.41 -3.51 12.79
N ALA A 396 31.62 -4.04 12.98
CA ALA A 396 31.81 -5.47 13.19
C ALA A 396 31.01 -5.94 14.42
N CYS A 397 30.34 -7.09 14.31
CA CYS A 397 29.58 -7.66 15.42
C CYS A 397 29.41 -9.19 15.29
N THR A 398 29.32 -9.84 16.45
CA THR A 398 29.00 -11.27 16.55
C THR A 398 27.53 -11.54 16.21
N ALA A 399 27.15 -12.81 16.04
CA ALA A 399 25.75 -13.19 15.86
C ALA A 399 24.93 -13.11 17.17
N THR A 400 25.59 -13.36 18.30
CA THR A 400 24.99 -13.42 19.65
C THR A 400 25.78 -12.55 20.65
N GLY A 401 25.29 -12.43 21.90
CA GLY A 401 25.96 -11.68 22.97
C GLY A 401 25.47 -10.24 23.13
N THR A 402 26.06 -9.49 24.06
CA THR A 402 25.68 -8.11 24.39
C THR A 402 25.90 -7.17 23.20
N LEU A 403 24.92 -6.33 22.91
CA LEU A 403 25.00 -5.29 21.88
C LEU A 403 25.31 -3.94 22.52
N ALA A 404 26.18 -3.16 21.88
CA ALA A 404 26.29 -1.74 22.18
C ALA A 404 24.97 -1.02 21.83
N SER A 405 24.65 0.05 22.55
CA SER A 405 23.42 0.83 22.34
C SER A 405 23.24 1.28 20.89
N ASN A 406 24.29 1.75 20.22
CA ASN A 406 24.24 2.19 18.83
C ASN A 406 24.11 1.06 17.80
N LEU A 407 24.15 -0.21 18.22
CA LEU A 407 23.90 -1.39 17.38
C LEU A 407 22.54 -2.05 17.68
N THR A 408 21.75 -1.42 18.56
CA THR A 408 20.48 -1.94 19.03
C THR A 408 19.33 -1.18 18.35
N TRP A 409 18.42 -1.94 17.76
CA TRP A 409 17.26 -1.45 17.02
C TRP A 409 16.00 -2.18 17.49
N THR A 410 14.87 -1.48 17.55
CA THR A 410 13.54 -2.04 17.83
C THR A 410 12.71 -2.01 16.56
N LEU A 411 12.28 -3.17 16.09
CA LEU A 411 11.47 -3.32 14.87
C LEU A 411 10.00 -3.51 15.26
N TYR A 412 9.15 -2.61 14.79
CA TYR A 412 7.70 -2.66 14.99
C TYR A 412 7.01 -3.29 13.78
N GLY A 413 6.04 -4.17 14.03
CA GLY A 413 5.14 -4.70 13.00
C GLY A 413 3.91 -3.82 12.83
N SER A 414 2.75 -4.41 12.54
CA SER A 414 1.47 -3.71 12.65
C SER A 414 1.14 -3.48 14.12
N THR A 415 1.16 -2.23 14.58
CA THR A 415 0.79 -1.85 15.95
C THR A 415 -0.71 -1.59 16.10
N GLY A 416 -1.46 -1.60 14.98
CA GLY A 416 -2.84 -1.11 14.91
C GLY A 416 -2.96 0.40 14.69
N ASP A 417 -1.86 1.15 14.83
CA ASP A 417 -1.79 2.58 14.56
C ASP A 417 -0.85 2.83 13.37
N TYR A 418 -1.35 3.53 12.36
CA TYR A 418 -0.58 3.89 11.17
C TYR A 418 0.72 4.58 11.56
N THR A 419 0.69 5.52 12.49
CA THR A 419 1.85 6.32 12.88
C THR A 419 2.97 5.41 13.35
N THR A 420 2.70 4.51 14.29
CA THR A 420 3.71 3.67 14.95
C THR A 420 4.05 2.36 14.22
N SER A 421 3.24 1.93 13.25
CA SER A 421 3.43 0.66 12.54
C SER A 421 4.62 0.66 11.57
N TYR A 422 5.31 -0.49 11.49
CA TYR A 422 6.38 -0.81 10.54
C TYR A 422 7.63 0.07 10.64
N ARG A 423 7.89 0.63 11.81
CA ARG A 423 9.09 1.45 12.08
C ARG A 423 10.27 0.60 12.55
N ILE A 424 11.47 1.10 12.25
CA ILE A 424 12.72 0.60 12.83
C ILE A 424 13.31 1.75 13.65
N VAL A 425 13.33 1.62 14.96
CA VAL A 425 13.73 2.67 15.91
C VAL A 425 15.07 2.31 16.53
N ASP A 426 16.03 3.23 16.57
CA ASP A 426 17.30 3.01 17.27
C ASP A 426 17.11 3.05 18.79
N HIS A 427 18.14 2.67 19.54
CA HIS A 427 18.13 2.73 21.00
C HIS A 427 17.89 4.14 21.57
N TYR A 428 18.13 5.20 20.79
CA TYR A 428 18.01 6.60 21.20
C TYR A 428 16.64 7.20 20.86
N GLY A 429 15.71 6.40 20.32
CA GLY A 429 14.35 6.83 19.98
C GLY A 429 14.21 7.47 18.60
N ASN A 430 15.23 7.41 17.74
CA ASN A 430 15.17 7.92 16.37
C ASN A 430 14.76 6.83 15.38
N CYS A 431 13.99 7.18 14.37
CA CYS A 431 13.53 6.27 13.34
C CYS A 431 14.52 6.20 12.17
N LEU A 432 14.82 4.98 11.72
CA LEU A 432 15.57 4.72 10.49
C LEU A 432 14.80 5.28 9.29
N THR A 433 15.48 6.06 8.45
CA THR A 433 14.85 6.69 7.29
C THR A 433 15.85 6.93 6.18
N PRO A 434 15.49 6.77 4.89
CA PRO A 434 16.28 7.30 3.80
C PRO A 434 16.20 8.82 3.76
N THR A 435 17.13 9.41 3.02
CA THR A 435 16.96 10.74 2.47
C THR A 435 15.70 10.79 1.59
N ASP A 436 14.90 11.84 1.77
CA ASP A 436 13.76 12.13 0.90
C ASP A 436 14.26 12.58 -0.48
N LEU A 437 13.87 11.86 -1.53
CA LEU A 437 14.25 12.18 -2.90
C LEU A 437 13.40 13.32 -3.50
N ASP A 438 12.27 13.64 -2.87
CA ASP A 438 11.39 14.73 -3.27
C ASP A 438 11.84 16.08 -2.64
N ALA A 439 12.85 16.06 -1.77
CA ALA A 439 13.44 17.26 -1.18
C ALA A 439 14.14 18.13 -2.25
N LEU A 440 14.16 19.46 -2.05
CA LEU A 440 14.76 20.42 -2.99
C LEU A 440 16.24 20.12 -3.31
N GLN A 441 16.99 19.65 -2.32
CA GLN A 441 18.39 19.25 -2.45
C GLN A 441 18.58 17.92 -1.71
N PRO A 442 18.24 16.79 -2.36
CA PRO A 442 18.32 15.49 -1.71
C PRO A 442 19.79 15.12 -1.52
N ASP A 443 20.15 14.72 -0.31
CA ASP A 443 21.46 14.19 0.04
C ASP A 443 21.62 12.74 -0.43
N THR A 444 22.00 12.59 -1.70
CA THR A 444 22.08 11.30 -2.38
C THR A 444 23.52 10.79 -2.49
N HIS A 445 23.64 9.50 -2.79
CA HIS A 445 24.84 8.93 -3.38
C HIS A 445 25.05 9.44 -4.82
N SER A 446 26.23 9.17 -5.42
CA SER A 446 26.60 9.66 -6.76
C SER A 446 25.70 9.14 -7.88
N ASP A 447 24.97 8.05 -7.64
CA ASP A 447 23.97 7.50 -8.55
C ASP A 447 22.54 8.00 -8.26
N GLY A 448 22.37 9.00 -7.39
CA GLY A 448 21.07 9.56 -7.03
C GLY A 448 20.26 8.69 -6.08
N THR A 449 20.80 7.58 -5.57
CA THR A 449 20.12 6.80 -4.53
C THR A 449 20.24 7.46 -3.15
N SER A 450 19.24 7.25 -2.30
CA SER A 450 19.13 7.90 -0.99
C SER A 450 20.23 7.40 -0.04
N LYS A 451 20.85 8.29 0.73
CA LYS A 451 21.63 7.87 1.91
C LYS A 451 20.70 7.53 3.07
N ALA A 452 21.06 6.52 3.86
CA ALA A 452 20.32 6.15 5.06
C ALA A 452 20.79 6.93 6.29
N LYS A 453 19.84 7.42 7.08
CA LYS A 453 20.05 8.22 8.30
C LYS A 453 19.02 7.84 9.36
N VAL A 454 19.03 8.57 10.48
CA VAL A 454 17.94 8.53 11.46
C VAL A 454 17.30 9.91 11.57
N ALA A 455 16.02 9.95 11.90
CA ALA A 455 15.27 11.18 12.13
C ALA A 455 14.36 11.03 13.37
N VAL A 456 13.83 12.14 13.87
CA VAL A 456 12.78 12.10 14.89
C VAL A 456 11.59 11.31 14.33
N CYS A 457 11.06 10.37 15.10
CA CYS A 457 9.97 9.53 14.64
C CYS A 457 8.68 10.34 14.36
N ASP A 458 8.10 10.18 13.18
CA ASP A 458 6.90 10.87 12.70
C ASP A 458 6.02 9.95 11.83
N SER A 459 4.83 10.40 11.41
CA SER A 459 3.91 9.60 10.61
C SER A 459 4.36 9.39 9.16
N SER A 460 5.57 9.79 8.77
CA SER A 460 6.04 9.70 7.39
C SER A 460 6.19 8.25 6.91
N GLU A 461 5.78 8.03 5.67
CA GLU A 461 6.02 6.81 4.92
C GLU A 461 7.51 6.48 4.75
N LEU A 462 8.38 7.50 4.76
CA LEU A 462 9.84 7.31 4.68
C LEU A 462 10.38 6.55 5.88
N GLN A 463 9.68 6.55 7.02
CA GLN A 463 10.14 5.88 8.24
C GLN A 463 9.62 4.44 8.37
N LYS A 464 8.99 3.93 7.32
CA LYS A 464 8.34 2.63 7.31
C LYS A 464 9.13 1.64 6.45
N TRP A 465 9.33 0.45 6.98
CA TRP A 465 10.20 -0.57 6.40
C TRP A 465 9.49 -1.93 6.37
N ASN A 466 9.56 -2.63 5.23
CA ASN A 466 8.84 -3.88 4.98
C ASN A 466 7.35 -3.79 5.35
N ALA A 467 6.78 -2.59 5.21
CA ALA A 467 5.36 -2.35 5.37
C ALA A 467 4.57 -3.00 4.23
N PRO A 468 3.37 -3.52 4.51
CA PRO A 468 2.48 -4.00 3.47
C PRO A 468 2.07 -2.82 2.58
N ALA A 469 1.85 -3.12 1.31
CA ALA A 469 1.62 -2.14 0.25
C ALA A 469 0.44 -1.17 0.53
N ASN A 470 -0.51 -1.58 1.36
CA ASN A 470 -1.75 -0.89 1.70
C ASN A 470 -1.70 -0.12 3.03
N LEU A 471 -0.52 0.08 3.63
CA LEU A 471 -0.40 0.68 4.96
C LEU A 471 -1.04 2.07 5.08
N ASN A 472 -1.05 2.88 4.02
CA ASN A 472 -1.56 4.26 3.99
C ASN A 472 -3.08 4.41 4.05
N ARG A 473 -3.83 3.33 4.24
CA ARG A 473 -5.29 3.40 4.38
C ARG A 473 -5.64 3.13 5.86
N PRO A 474 -5.68 4.18 6.71
CA PRO A 474 -5.89 4.03 8.14
C PRO A 474 -7.33 3.60 8.38
N LEU A 475 -7.51 2.43 8.98
CA LEU A 475 -8.79 1.79 9.31
C LEU A 475 -9.69 1.50 8.09
N PRO A 476 -10.36 0.33 8.04
CA PRO A 476 -11.29 0.04 6.95
C PRO A 476 -12.46 1.02 6.88
N LEU A 477 -12.71 1.84 7.90
CA LEU A 477 -13.81 2.79 7.97
C LEU A 477 -13.32 4.14 8.52
N THR A 478 -13.47 5.22 7.74
CA THR A 478 -13.11 6.61 8.09
C THR A 478 -14.31 7.55 7.89
N ASP A 479 -14.13 8.83 8.24
CA ASP A 479 -15.07 9.92 7.95
C ASP A 479 -16.49 9.70 8.47
N ILE A 480 -16.62 9.02 9.61
CA ILE A 480 -17.91 8.74 10.23
C ILE A 480 -18.54 10.07 10.69
N THR A 481 -19.64 10.43 10.05
CA THR A 481 -20.39 11.66 10.34
C THR A 481 -21.89 11.36 10.41
N GLU A 482 -22.57 11.93 11.41
CA GLU A 482 -24.04 11.99 11.46
C GLU A 482 -24.49 13.25 10.73
N LYS A 483 -25.51 13.13 9.86
CA LYS A 483 -26.15 14.25 9.16
C LYS A 483 -27.53 14.56 9.72
#